data_AF-A0A926I9B2-F1
#
_entry.id   AF-A0A926I9B2-F1
#
_cell.length_a   1.000
_cell.length_b   1.000
_cell.length_c   1.000
_cell.angle_alpha   90.00
_cell.angle_beta   90.00
_cell.angle_gamma   90.00
#
_symmetry.space_group_name_H-M   'P 1'
#
loop_
_entity.id
_entity.type
_entity.pdbx_description
1 polymer ?
#
loop_
_entity_poly.entity_id
_entity_poly.type
_entity_poly.pdbx_seq_one_letter_code
_entity_poly.pdbx_strand_id
1 'polypeptide(L)'
;MNFDELLEYLDLEDGRDFEYFEAMADMIESEDYIEPEAMYQLFDRADKTMIEELLNDYFEDILEGLPEDSGEIFSLLHQIKLSLTGMISNMEDDTDLRRFAEEFHKFSNWYSRESEVQLKPEDGGAVLYHTVRDAITASRVEKLGGEKYRYDFEKALDYQLDDYTVSFSDLAKTEDENDGTIVFSPEDGEPGDEGLEPYV
;
A
#
# COMPACT_ATOMS: atom_id res chain seq x y z
N MET A 1 12.18 -18.65 -7.91
CA MET A 1 11.05 -19.09 -8.74
C MET A 1 11.12 -18.38 -10.07
N ASN A 2 11.48 -19.14 -11.10
CA ASN A 2 11.26 -18.73 -12.49
C ASN A 2 9.76 -18.86 -12.84
N PHE A 3 9.38 -18.56 -14.10
CA PHE A 3 7.98 -18.57 -14.52
C PHE A 3 7.30 -19.94 -14.38
N ASP A 4 7.96 -21.04 -14.76
CA ASP A 4 7.37 -22.38 -14.70
C ASP A 4 7.17 -22.81 -13.22
N GLU A 5 8.14 -22.51 -12.36
CA GLU A 5 8.05 -22.76 -10.91
C GLU A 5 6.93 -21.93 -10.26
N LEU A 6 6.73 -20.69 -10.72
CA LEU A 6 5.66 -19.83 -10.22
C LEU A 6 4.27 -20.38 -10.59
N LEU A 7 4.08 -20.85 -11.82
CA LEU A 7 2.82 -21.48 -12.23
C LEU A 7 2.52 -22.73 -11.40
N GLU A 8 3.52 -23.58 -11.18
CA GLU A 8 3.36 -24.78 -10.34
C GLU A 8 3.02 -24.42 -8.89
N TYR A 9 3.70 -23.41 -8.33
CA TYR A 9 3.44 -22.93 -6.97
C TYR A 9 2.02 -22.39 -6.80
N LEU A 10 1.50 -21.67 -7.80
CA LEU A 10 0.16 -21.09 -7.80
C LEU A 10 -0.93 -22.06 -8.27
N ASP A 11 -0.59 -23.31 -8.59
CA ASP A 11 -1.49 -24.33 -9.16
C ASP A 11 -2.21 -23.86 -10.45
N LEU A 12 -1.44 -23.24 -11.37
CA LEU A 12 -1.94 -22.69 -12.65
C LEU A 12 -1.40 -23.48 -13.85
N GLU A 13 -2.23 -23.64 -14.89
CA GLU A 13 -1.77 -24.22 -16.16
C GLU A 13 -1.16 -23.14 -17.08
N ASP A 14 -1.70 -21.93 -17.06
CA ASP A 14 -1.24 -20.77 -17.83
C ASP A 14 -1.51 -19.46 -17.06
N GLY A 15 -0.81 -18.39 -17.40
CA GLY A 15 -1.03 -17.09 -16.74
C GLY A 15 -2.44 -16.51 -16.93
N ARG A 16 -3.19 -16.97 -17.95
CA ARG A 16 -4.62 -16.64 -18.11
C ARG A 16 -5.51 -17.21 -17.01
N ASP A 17 -5.06 -18.21 -16.27
CA ASP A 17 -5.82 -18.83 -15.17
C ASP A 17 -5.67 -18.05 -13.85
N PHE A 18 -4.92 -16.94 -13.85
CA PHE A 18 -4.71 -16.08 -12.69
C PHE A 18 -5.96 -15.24 -12.38
N GLU A 19 -6.94 -15.87 -11.75
CA GLU A 19 -8.27 -15.30 -11.47
C GLU A 19 -8.72 -15.42 -10.01
N TYR A 20 -7.91 -16.03 -9.15
CA TYR A 20 -8.27 -16.34 -7.76
C TYR A 20 -7.52 -15.50 -6.75
N PHE A 21 -8.21 -15.09 -5.69
CA PHE A 21 -7.64 -14.34 -4.57
C PHE A 21 -6.45 -15.07 -3.94
N GLU A 22 -6.58 -16.39 -3.76
CA GLU A 22 -5.54 -17.24 -3.19
C GLU A 22 -4.25 -17.17 -4.00
N ALA A 23 -4.33 -17.16 -5.34
CA ALA A 23 -3.14 -17.05 -6.18
C ALA A 23 -2.43 -15.71 -6.04
N MET A 24 -3.18 -14.61 -5.88
CA MET A 24 -2.61 -13.29 -5.59
C MET A 24 -1.95 -13.27 -4.21
N ALA A 25 -2.66 -13.75 -3.18
CA ALA A 25 -2.15 -13.82 -1.82
C ALA A 25 -0.88 -14.67 -1.72
N ASP A 26 -0.90 -15.88 -2.29
CA ASP A 26 0.25 -16.80 -2.29
C ASP A 26 1.46 -16.19 -3.00
N MET A 27 1.26 -15.44 -4.09
CA MET A 27 2.33 -14.75 -4.80
C MET A 27 2.94 -13.61 -3.96
N ILE A 28 2.11 -12.77 -3.34
CA ILE A 28 2.56 -11.63 -2.50
C ILE A 28 3.25 -12.13 -1.24
N GLU A 29 2.70 -13.17 -0.63
CA GLU A 29 3.13 -13.70 0.67
C GLU A 29 4.18 -14.81 0.57
N SER A 30 4.59 -15.15 -0.65
CA SER A 30 5.60 -16.19 -0.90
C SER A 30 6.84 -15.98 -0.02
N GLU A 31 7.30 -17.07 0.61
CA GLU A 31 8.57 -17.08 1.32
C GLU A 31 9.77 -17.18 0.35
N ASP A 32 9.55 -17.71 -0.85
CA ASP A 32 10.57 -17.97 -1.85
C ASP A 32 10.71 -16.82 -2.86
N TYR A 33 11.94 -16.43 -3.16
CA TYR A 33 12.21 -15.37 -4.14
C TYR A 33 11.63 -15.69 -5.51
N ILE A 34 10.72 -14.84 -5.98
CA ILE A 34 10.13 -14.90 -7.33
C ILE A 34 10.89 -13.92 -8.20
N GLU A 35 11.37 -14.38 -9.36
CA GLU A 35 12.10 -13.50 -10.27
C GLU A 35 11.14 -12.44 -10.86
N PRO A 36 11.55 -11.17 -10.96
CA PRO A 36 10.72 -10.11 -11.57
C PRO A 36 10.22 -10.47 -12.97
N GLU A 37 11.06 -11.16 -13.74
CA GLU A 37 10.72 -11.62 -15.09
C GLU A 37 9.62 -12.69 -15.07
N ALA A 38 9.53 -13.52 -14.02
CA ALA A 38 8.43 -14.47 -13.84
C ALA A 38 7.10 -13.75 -13.57
N MET A 39 7.10 -12.73 -12.71
CA MET A 39 5.93 -11.90 -12.44
C MET A 39 5.47 -11.15 -13.70
N TYR A 40 6.41 -10.55 -14.44
CA TYR A 40 6.12 -9.91 -15.72
C TYR A 40 5.46 -10.88 -16.70
N GLN A 41 6.02 -12.09 -16.86
CA GLN A 41 5.47 -13.11 -17.75
C GLN A 41 4.07 -13.59 -17.32
N LEU A 42 3.77 -13.62 -16.02
CA LEU A 42 2.44 -13.92 -15.52
C LEU A 42 1.46 -12.80 -15.90
N PHE A 43 1.81 -11.55 -15.57
CA PHE A 43 0.97 -10.39 -15.81
C PHE A 43 0.77 -10.04 -17.30
N ASP A 44 1.72 -10.40 -18.17
CA ASP A 44 1.57 -10.28 -19.64
C ASP A 44 0.43 -11.14 -20.18
N ARG A 45 0.13 -12.26 -19.51
CA ARG A 45 -0.89 -13.23 -19.94
C ARG A 45 -2.21 -13.11 -19.20
N ALA A 46 -2.17 -12.63 -17.96
CA ALA A 46 -3.34 -12.47 -17.12
C ALA A 46 -4.25 -11.31 -17.58
N ASP A 47 -5.52 -11.39 -17.22
CA ASP A 47 -6.47 -10.30 -17.50
C ASP A 47 -6.21 -9.11 -16.57
N LYS A 48 -6.02 -7.92 -17.15
CA LYS A 48 -5.64 -6.72 -16.39
C LYS A 48 -6.73 -6.27 -15.42
N THR A 49 -8.00 -6.40 -15.82
CA THR A 49 -9.13 -6.05 -14.94
C THR A 49 -9.18 -7.00 -13.77
N MET A 50 -8.96 -8.29 -14.00
CA MET A 50 -8.83 -9.27 -12.94
C MET A 50 -7.67 -8.97 -11.97
N ILE A 51 -6.47 -8.63 -12.48
CA ILE A 51 -5.34 -8.23 -11.62
C ILE A 51 -5.73 -7.03 -10.73
N GLU A 52 -6.38 -6.02 -11.29
CA GLU A 52 -6.83 -4.84 -10.55
C GLU A 52 -7.84 -5.20 -9.45
N GLU A 53 -8.81 -6.07 -9.74
CA GLU A 53 -9.79 -6.55 -8.76
C GLU A 53 -9.11 -7.34 -7.63
N LEU A 54 -8.24 -8.29 -7.96
CA LEU A 54 -7.50 -9.09 -6.98
C LEU A 54 -6.58 -8.24 -6.10
N LEU A 55 -5.91 -7.24 -6.67
CA LEU A 55 -5.13 -6.27 -5.90
C LEU A 55 -6.01 -5.49 -4.93
N ASN A 56 -7.16 -4.99 -5.40
CA ASN A 56 -8.08 -4.26 -4.54
C ASN A 56 -8.54 -5.12 -3.36
N ASP A 57 -9.00 -6.33 -3.62
CA ASP A 57 -9.48 -7.27 -2.61
C ASP A 57 -8.38 -7.63 -1.61
N TYR A 58 -7.16 -7.89 -2.08
CA TYR A 58 -6.02 -8.19 -1.23
C TYR A 58 -5.67 -7.03 -0.30
N PHE A 59 -5.62 -5.81 -0.84
CA PHE A 59 -5.32 -4.64 -0.02
C PHE A 59 -6.42 -4.33 1.00
N GLU A 60 -7.70 -4.51 0.66
CA GLU A 60 -8.79 -4.37 1.64
C GLU A 60 -8.64 -5.40 2.77
N ASP A 61 -8.35 -6.67 2.46
CA ASP A 61 -8.13 -7.71 3.47
C ASP A 61 -7.00 -7.32 4.43
N ILE A 62 -5.81 -6.95 3.93
CA ILE A 62 -4.68 -6.62 4.81
C ILE A 62 -4.94 -5.34 5.63
N LEU A 63 -5.64 -4.34 5.08
CA LEU A 63 -5.99 -3.11 5.78
C LEU A 63 -6.97 -3.39 6.94
N GLU A 64 -7.96 -4.26 6.74
CA GLU A 64 -8.87 -4.72 7.82
C GLU A 64 -8.13 -5.54 8.90
N GLY A 65 -7.02 -6.17 8.51
CA GLY A 65 -6.17 -6.96 9.39
C GLY A 65 -5.33 -6.15 10.37
N LEU A 66 -5.12 -4.85 10.11
CA LEU A 66 -4.25 -4.00 10.91
C LEU A 66 -4.73 -3.85 12.38
N PRO A 67 -3.80 -3.58 13.31
CA PRO A 67 -4.12 -3.27 14.70
C PRO A 67 -4.73 -1.87 14.85
N GLU A 68 -5.45 -1.59 15.95
CA GLU A 68 -6.27 -0.37 16.11
C GLU A 68 -5.49 0.97 16.03
N ASP A 69 -4.19 0.98 16.39
CA ASP A 69 -3.34 2.19 16.40
C ASP A 69 -2.34 2.25 15.22
N SER A 70 -2.76 1.83 14.02
CA SER A 70 -1.89 1.67 12.85
C SER A 70 -2.00 2.76 11.78
N GLY A 71 -2.37 3.99 12.15
CA GLY A 71 -2.77 5.04 11.20
C GLY A 71 -1.73 5.35 10.10
N GLU A 72 -0.45 5.47 10.44
CA GLU A 72 0.61 5.80 9.47
C GLU A 72 0.86 4.66 8.47
N ILE A 73 0.93 3.41 8.95
CA ILE A 73 1.12 2.25 8.08
C ILE A 73 -0.14 1.97 7.24
N PHE A 74 -1.34 2.25 7.77
CA PHE A 74 -2.59 2.20 7.00
C PHE A 74 -2.50 3.16 5.81
N SER A 75 -2.10 4.41 6.04
CA SER A 75 -1.95 5.40 4.97
C SER A 75 -0.91 4.97 3.94
N LEU A 76 0.24 4.42 4.37
CA LEU A 76 1.26 3.93 3.46
C LEU A 76 0.76 2.77 2.59
N LEU A 77 0.16 1.74 3.18
CA LEU A 77 -0.40 0.60 2.44
C LEU A 77 -1.50 1.05 1.47
N HIS A 78 -2.34 2.01 1.88
CA HIS A 78 -3.35 2.59 1.01
C HIS A 78 -2.73 3.35 -0.17
N GLN A 79 -1.64 4.10 0.05
CA GLN A 79 -0.94 4.77 -1.05
C GLN A 79 -0.27 3.78 -2.01
N ILE A 80 0.30 2.68 -1.48
CA ILE A 80 0.85 1.61 -2.32
C ILE A 80 -0.26 0.97 -3.16
N LYS A 81 -1.42 0.68 -2.56
CA LYS A 81 -2.60 0.19 -3.26
C LYS A 81 -2.94 1.09 -4.44
N LEU A 82 -3.17 2.38 -4.18
CA LEU A 82 -3.54 3.37 -5.21
C LEU A 82 -2.49 3.45 -6.32
N SER A 83 -1.21 3.37 -5.97
CA SER A 83 -0.11 3.36 -6.93
C SER A 83 -0.19 2.14 -7.85
N LEU A 84 -0.24 0.93 -7.30
CA LEU A 84 -0.28 -0.32 -8.08
C LEU A 84 -1.55 -0.44 -8.93
N THR A 85 -2.72 -0.11 -8.37
CA THR A 85 -3.96 -0.11 -9.14
C THR A 85 -3.93 0.98 -10.22
N GLY A 86 -3.37 2.14 -9.93
CA GLY A 86 -3.19 3.21 -10.92
C GLY A 86 -2.29 2.79 -12.08
N MET A 87 -1.21 2.06 -11.82
CA MET A 87 -0.33 1.53 -12.87
C MET A 87 -1.06 0.54 -13.78
N ILE A 88 -1.81 -0.42 -13.23
CA ILE A 88 -2.50 -1.43 -14.04
C ILE A 88 -3.65 -0.82 -14.86
N SER A 89 -4.44 0.11 -14.29
CA SER A 89 -5.57 0.73 -15.00
C SER A 89 -5.15 1.66 -16.14
N ASN A 90 -3.97 2.28 -16.04
CA ASN A 90 -3.45 3.23 -17.03
C ASN A 90 -2.41 2.61 -17.99
N MET A 91 -2.29 1.29 -18.01
CA MET A 91 -1.26 0.59 -18.78
C MET A 91 -1.54 0.63 -20.29
N GLU A 92 -0.64 1.25 -21.07
CA GLU A 92 -0.79 1.37 -22.52
C GLU A 92 0.10 0.39 -23.29
N ASP A 93 1.31 0.11 -22.79
CA ASP A 93 2.31 -0.69 -23.50
C ASP A 93 3.14 -1.63 -22.60
N ASP A 94 4.10 -2.33 -23.22
CA ASP A 94 5.02 -3.27 -22.55
C ASP A 94 5.91 -2.60 -21.49
N THR A 95 6.27 -1.34 -21.71
CA THR A 95 7.11 -0.57 -20.77
C THR A 95 6.34 -0.34 -19.48
N ASP A 96 5.06 0.01 -19.58
CA ASP A 96 4.19 0.19 -18.42
C ASP A 96 3.99 -1.14 -17.66
N LEU A 97 3.83 -2.26 -18.38
CA LEU A 97 3.75 -3.59 -17.79
C LEU A 97 5.02 -3.96 -17.01
N ARG A 98 6.20 -3.69 -17.56
CA ARG A 98 7.47 -3.94 -16.88
C ARG A 98 7.60 -3.12 -15.60
N ARG A 99 7.23 -1.84 -15.64
CA ARG A 99 7.23 -0.98 -14.44
C ARG A 99 6.28 -1.49 -13.36
N PHE A 100 5.06 -1.87 -13.75
CA PHE A 100 4.10 -2.47 -12.84
C PHE A 100 4.66 -3.75 -12.18
N ALA A 101 5.24 -4.66 -12.97
CA ALA A 101 5.81 -5.89 -12.45
C ALA A 101 6.99 -5.64 -11.49
N GLU A 102 7.84 -4.65 -11.79
CA GLU A 102 8.94 -4.24 -10.91
C GLU A 102 8.44 -3.65 -9.58
N GLU A 103 7.45 -2.77 -9.62
CA GLU A 103 6.89 -2.13 -8.42
C GLU A 103 6.05 -3.11 -7.60
N PHE A 104 5.33 -4.03 -8.23
CA PHE A 104 4.66 -5.15 -7.56
C PHE A 104 5.69 -6.07 -6.86
N HIS A 105 6.77 -6.43 -7.55
CA HIS A 105 7.86 -7.23 -7.00
C HIS A 105 8.51 -6.54 -5.79
N LYS A 106 8.75 -5.23 -5.89
CA LYS A 106 9.29 -4.43 -4.79
C LYS A 106 8.36 -4.42 -3.58
N PHE A 107 7.06 -4.20 -3.77
CA PHE A 107 6.06 -4.26 -2.72
C PHE A 107 6.03 -5.64 -2.04
N SER A 108 5.91 -6.72 -2.82
CA SER A 108 5.81 -8.08 -2.26
C SER A 108 7.03 -8.47 -1.41
N ASN A 109 8.24 -8.14 -1.86
CA ASN A 109 9.45 -8.40 -1.06
C ASN A 109 9.50 -7.56 0.21
N TRP A 110 9.18 -6.27 0.14
CA TRP A 110 9.14 -5.41 1.32
C TRP A 110 8.10 -5.93 2.33
N TYR A 111 6.88 -6.18 1.88
CA TYR A 111 5.76 -6.58 2.72
C TYR A 111 6.02 -7.91 3.44
N SER A 112 6.56 -8.90 2.72
CA SER A 112 6.68 -10.27 3.21
C SER A 112 8.06 -10.62 3.76
N ARG A 113 9.12 -9.85 3.49
CA ARG A 113 10.51 -10.25 3.81
C ARG A 113 11.42 -9.15 4.34
N GLU A 114 11.35 -7.94 3.81
CA GLU A 114 12.35 -6.90 4.11
C GLU A 114 11.91 -5.90 5.19
N SER A 115 10.61 -5.66 5.33
CA SER A 115 10.07 -4.76 6.35
C SER A 115 10.34 -5.27 7.76
N GLU A 116 10.40 -4.34 8.71
CA GLU A 116 10.58 -4.66 10.13
C GLU A 116 9.56 -3.90 10.99
N VAL A 117 8.79 -4.66 11.76
CA VAL A 117 7.80 -4.21 12.73
C VAL A 117 8.18 -4.81 14.07
N GLN A 118 8.22 -3.95 15.09
CA GLN A 118 8.52 -4.39 16.44
C GLN A 118 7.23 -4.73 17.18
N LEU A 119 7.17 -5.94 17.76
CA LEU A 119 6.03 -6.42 18.56
C LEU A 119 6.48 -6.57 20.02
N LYS A 120 5.77 -5.90 20.92
CA LYS A 120 6.03 -5.96 22.38
C LYS A 120 4.86 -6.65 23.09
N PRO A 121 5.05 -7.84 23.68
CA PRO A 121 3.99 -8.51 24.45
C PRO A 121 3.47 -7.63 25.60
N GLU A 122 2.15 -7.54 25.77
CA GLU A 122 1.55 -6.71 26.82
C GLU A 122 1.74 -7.28 28.23
N ASP A 123 1.84 -8.60 28.37
CA ASP A 123 2.05 -9.30 29.64
C ASP A 123 3.52 -9.30 30.10
N GLY A 124 4.41 -8.74 29.27
CA GLY A 124 5.83 -8.66 29.50
C GLY A 124 6.57 -9.86 28.90
N GLY A 125 7.59 -9.58 28.08
CA GLY A 125 8.33 -10.62 27.39
C GLY A 125 9.48 -10.08 26.58
N ALA A 126 10.08 -10.95 25.77
CA ALA A 126 11.07 -10.53 24.79
C ALA A 126 10.37 -9.76 23.66
N VAL A 127 11.04 -8.71 23.17
CA VAL A 127 10.60 -7.98 21.99
C VAL A 127 10.81 -8.86 20.75
N LEU A 128 9.78 -8.96 19.90
CA LEU A 128 9.82 -9.68 18.64
C LEU A 128 9.95 -8.69 17.48
N TYR A 129 10.49 -9.19 16.36
CA TYR A 129 10.65 -8.43 15.12
C TYR A 129 10.07 -9.28 13.99
N HIS A 130 9.13 -8.70 13.27
CA HIS A 130 8.36 -9.35 12.22
C HIS A 130 8.27 -8.47 10.99
N THR A 131 7.91 -9.04 9.86
CA THR A 131 7.54 -8.27 8.66
C THR A 131 6.16 -7.64 8.85
N VAL A 132 5.78 -6.70 7.97
CA VAL A 132 4.43 -6.11 7.99
C VAL A 132 3.36 -7.20 7.81
N ARG A 133 3.58 -8.16 6.90
CA ARG A 133 2.74 -9.35 6.74
C ARG A 133 2.52 -10.07 8.07
N ASP A 134 3.60 -10.50 8.71
CA ASP A 134 3.54 -11.30 9.95
C ASP A 134 2.93 -10.51 11.12
N ALA A 135 3.17 -9.20 11.18
CA ALA A 135 2.56 -8.33 12.19
C ALA A 135 1.03 -8.26 12.02
N ILE A 136 0.54 -8.16 10.78
CA ILE A 136 -0.89 -8.19 10.49
C ILE A 136 -1.48 -9.56 10.84
N THR A 137 -0.79 -10.65 10.51
CA THR A 137 -1.19 -12.01 10.92
C THR A 137 -1.29 -12.13 12.44
N ALA A 138 -0.30 -11.63 13.19
CA ALA A 138 -0.32 -11.63 14.65
C ALA A 138 -1.52 -10.84 15.20
N SER A 139 -1.82 -9.67 14.64
CA SER A 139 -2.99 -8.85 15.00
C SER A 139 -4.31 -9.60 14.76
N ARG A 140 -4.42 -10.37 13.68
CA ARG A 140 -5.60 -11.23 13.45
C ARG A 140 -5.73 -12.34 14.50
N VAL A 141 -4.62 -12.97 14.87
CA VAL A 141 -4.59 -14.03 15.89
C VAL A 141 -4.98 -13.49 17.27
N GLU A 142 -4.59 -12.26 17.61
CA GLU A 142 -5.04 -11.57 18.84
C GLU A 142 -6.55 -11.50 18.96
N LYS A 143 -7.25 -11.13 17.87
CA LYS A 143 -8.72 -11.03 17.82
C LYS A 143 -9.40 -12.38 18.09
N LEU A 144 -8.69 -13.49 17.91
CA LEU A 144 -9.14 -14.86 18.20
C LEU A 144 -8.77 -15.36 19.60
N GLY A 145 -8.25 -14.48 20.47
CA GLY A 145 -7.83 -14.82 21.84
C GLY A 145 -6.35 -15.22 21.95
N GLY A 146 -5.53 -14.86 20.96
CA GLY A 146 -4.08 -14.98 21.01
C GLY A 146 -3.42 -14.03 22.00
N GLU A 147 -2.09 -14.11 22.06
CA GLU A 147 -1.24 -13.21 22.84
C GLU A 147 -1.27 -11.80 22.27
N LYS A 148 -1.36 -10.79 23.13
CA LYS A 148 -1.53 -9.38 22.73
C LYS A 148 -0.21 -8.65 22.64
N TYR A 149 -0.06 -7.84 21.60
CA TYR A 149 1.14 -7.07 21.35
C TYR A 149 0.83 -5.57 21.20
N ARG A 150 1.79 -4.75 21.61
CA ARG A 150 1.92 -3.38 21.12
C ARG A 150 2.81 -3.37 19.89
N TYR A 151 2.27 -2.85 18.80
CA TYR A 151 2.94 -2.77 17.50
C TYR A 151 3.67 -1.43 17.34
N ASP A 152 4.81 -1.48 16.66
CA ASP A 152 5.60 -0.31 16.28
C ASP A 152 6.11 -0.50 14.85
N PHE A 153 5.50 0.26 13.94
CA PHE A 153 5.73 0.20 12.49
C PHE A 153 6.76 1.23 12.00
N GLU A 154 7.38 2.02 12.88
CA GLU A 154 8.21 3.18 12.48
C GLU A 154 9.28 2.82 11.45
N LYS A 155 9.89 1.63 11.60
CA LYS A 155 10.92 1.13 10.68
C LYS A 155 10.41 0.62 9.33
N ALA A 156 9.11 0.35 9.20
CA ALA A 156 8.51 -0.07 7.94
C ALA A 156 8.04 1.12 7.09
N LEU A 157 8.01 2.35 7.64
CA LEU A 157 7.49 3.53 6.96
C LEU A 157 8.42 4.13 5.91
N ASP A 158 9.61 3.56 5.71
CA ASP A 158 10.62 4.04 4.76
C ASP A 158 10.43 3.53 3.32
N TYR A 159 9.33 2.83 3.05
CA TYR A 159 8.99 2.36 1.71
C TYR A 159 8.91 3.55 0.72
N GLN A 160 9.73 3.48 -0.33
CA GLN A 160 9.76 4.51 -1.36
C GLN A 160 8.74 4.19 -2.45
N LEU A 161 7.69 5.00 -2.55
CA LEU A 161 6.80 5.00 -3.71
C LEU A 161 7.54 5.56 -4.92
N ASP A 162 7.26 5.03 -6.11
CA ASP A 162 7.75 5.66 -7.34
C ASP A 162 7.02 7.00 -7.57
N ASP A 163 7.79 8.09 -7.56
CA ASP A 163 7.33 9.49 -7.62
C ASP A 163 6.49 9.78 -8.89
N TYR A 164 6.59 8.95 -9.92
CA TYR A 164 5.89 9.15 -11.19
C TYR A 164 4.47 8.60 -11.23
N THR A 165 4.00 7.95 -10.16
CA THR A 165 2.80 7.10 -10.22
C THR A 165 1.53 7.73 -9.65
N VAL A 166 1.66 8.78 -8.84
CA VAL A 166 0.48 9.37 -8.21
C VAL A 166 -0.23 10.29 -9.21
N SER A 167 -1.34 9.82 -9.77
CA SER A 167 -2.22 10.65 -10.60
C SER A 167 -2.77 11.80 -9.76
N PHE A 168 -2.66 13.04 -10.26
CA PHE A 168 -3.25 14.22 -9.63
C PHE A 168 -4.76 14.09 -9.35
N SER A 169 -5.45 13.23 -10.09
CA SER A 169 -6.89 12.97 -9.89
C SER A 169 -7.18 12.13 -8.64
N ASP A 170 -6.22 11.33 -8.17
CA ASP A 170 -6.40 10.50 -6.97
C ASP A 170 -6.05 11.27 -5.69
N LEU A 171 -5.06 12.18 -5.76
CA LEU A 171 -4.79 13.16 -4.70
C LEU A 171 -5.98 14.09 -4.44
N ALA A 172 -6.66 14.53 -5.50
CA ALA A 172 -7.83 15.40 -5.37
C ALA A 172 -9.03 14.71 -4.68
N LYS A 173 -9.18 13.39 -4.86
CA LYS A 173 -10.23 12.62 -4.17
C LYS A 173 -9.93 12.39 -2.70
N THR A 174 -8.64 12.35 -2.32
CA THR A 174 -8.24 12.16 -0.91
C THR A 174 -8.43 13.43 -0.09
N GLU A 175 -8.36 14.62 -0.70
CA GLU A 175 -8.61 15.90 -0.03
C GLU A 175 -10.11 16.14 0.26
N ASP A 176 -11.01 15.62 -0.57
CA ASP A 176 -12.46 15.82 -0.42
C ASP A 176 -13.07 15.06 0.78
N GLU A 177 -12.40 14.05 1.33
CA GLU A 177 -12.88 13.31 2.52
C GLU A 177 -12.48 13.98 3.86
N ASN A 178 -11.72 15.07 3.83
CA ASN A 178 -11.26 15.79 5.03
C ASN A 178 -11.48 17.31 4.97
N ASP A 179 -12.59 17.79 4.38
CA ASP A 179 -12.97 19.21 4.50
C ASP A 179 -13.72 19.48 5.83
N GLY A 180 -12.94 19.51 6.91
CA GLY A 180 -13.27 20.33 8.07
C GLY A 180 -13.19 21.80 7.65
N THR A 181 -14.30 22.33 7.13
CA THR A 181 -14.44 23.70 6.62
C THR A 181 -13.79 24.72 7.56
N ILE A 182 -12.64 25.29 7.17
CA ILE A 182 -12.11 26.50 7.80
C ILE A 182 -12.94 27.68 7.30
N VAL A 183 -13.93 28.07 8.09
CA VAL A 183 -14.74 29.27 7.85
C VAL A 183 -13.88 30.50 8.15
N PHE A 184 -13.33 31.15 7.11
CA PHE A 184 -12.81 32.51 7.24
C PHE A 184 -13.98 33.50 7.25
N SER A 185 -14.41 33.93 8.44
CA SER A 185 -15.32 35.07 8.58
C SER A 185 -14.57 36.36 8.22
N PRO A 186 -15.06 37.17 7.25
CA PRO A 186 -14.46 38.45 6.93
C PRO A 186 -15.12 39.56 7.76
N GLU A 187 -14.53 39.90 8.91
CA GLU A 187 -14.82 41.16 9.62
C GLU A 187 -13.51 41.73 10.18
N ASP A 188 -12.99 42.79 9.55
CA ASP A 188 -13.00 44.14 10.13
C ASP A 188 -11.93 45.09 9.54
N GLY A 189 -12.42 46.12 8.84
CA GLY A 189 -11.95 47.51 8.97
C GLY A 189 -10.65 47.94 8.29
N GLU A 190 -10.76 48.61 7.13
CA GLU A 190 -9.70 49.49 6.61
C GLU A 190 -9.38 50.63 7.60
N PRO A 191 -8.10 50.86 7.97
CA PRO A 191 -7.69 52.08 8.64
C PRO A 191 -7.41 53.19 7.62
N GLY A 192 -8.10 54.31 7.79
CA GLY A 192 -8.17 55.42 6.85
C GLY A 192 -6.93 56.32 6.73
N ASP A 193 -6.77 56.81 5.50
CA ASP A 193 -6.45 58.17 5.07
C ASP A 193 -5.71 59.10 6.06
N GLU A 194 -4.37 59.04 6.08
CA GLU A 194 -3.51 60.06 6.69
C GLU A 194 -3.36 61.26 5.74
N GLY A 195 -4.28 62.21 5.85
CA GLY A 195 -4.13 63.56 5.29
C GLY A 195 -3.24 64.44 6.15
N LEU A 196 -1.94 64.52 5.82
CA LEU A 196 -1.03 65.58 6.26
C LEU A 196 -0.94 66.66 5.17
N GLU A 197 -1.64 67.78 5.38
CA GLU A 197 -1.51 69.02 4.60
C GLU A 197 -0.41 69.95 5.17
N PRO A 198 0.11 70.90 4.39
CA PRO A 198 1.53 70.98 4.06
C PRO A 198 2.32 72.08 4.78
N TYR A 199 3.63 72.06 4.58
CA TYR A 199 4.50 73.22 4.82
C TYR A 199 4.43 74.23 3.65
N VAL A 200 4.19 75.49 4.05
CA VAL A 200 4.25 76.79 3.33
C VAL A 200 2.98 77.25 2.63
#